data_AF-A0A2V8LI87-F1
#
_entry.id   AF-A0A2V8LI87-F1
#
_cell.length_a   1.000
_cell.length_b   1.000
_cell.length_c   1.000
_cell.angle_alpha   90.00
_cell.angle_beta   90.00
_cell.angle_gamma   90.00
#
_symmetry.space_group_name_H-M   'P 1'
#
loop_
_entity.id
_entity.type
_entity.pdbx_description
1 polymer ?
#
loop_
_entity_poly.entity_id
_entity_poly.type
_entity_poly.pdbx_seq_one_letter_code
_entity_poly.pdbx_strand_id
1 'polypeptide(L)'
;KPRFRRNQYGFVLGGPVKKNRTFFFVDWQGTRLQTGAVRTSTVPTSLQRAGIFSQPIFDPLTTRRTDAGFSRDAFPNNTIPPDRLDPAARIAFERYPLPNVFTGGREATANNYVRVGNETTAQDQFDGRLDHNFTGGHRVFVRYAHLRDNSHPIPPLPDGSGNLTAGIVGDTLTRADSVAAEHNWTLSGNKVNQLRFGYTRRGFDRSSLRTGVSASQVSGIPKIPVSSFADTLPTYDVVGFQQIGPPSNGNADFTTSVTQIVDNLSWLRGRHSMKMGADIRIEHLNILQPPSPTGLFQFTNILTSGLSAAGTPTANTGNSFASFLLGQVQNFSIDVQPDRRILLSGRCPCHQTPVAQSWRALHVEFSFDCCGRSRGRVQPSDADAGFPRQQRISAHGSQSRKGQLRSTRGTCVQA
;
A
#
# COMPACT_ATOMS: atom_id res chain seq x y z
N LYS A 1 20.92 -13.82 -18.45
CA LYS A 1 20.79 -13.92 -16.99
C LYS A 1 20.71 -12.52 -16.41
N PRO A 2 19.64 -12.14 -15.70
CA PRO A 2 19.53 -10.83 -15.10
C PRO A 2 20.66 -10.62 -14.08
N ARG A 3 21.33 -9.46 -14.13
CA ARG A 3 22.49 -9.17 -13.26
C ARG A 3 22.00 -8.79 -11.86
N PHE A 4 22.48 -9.47 -10.83
CA PHE A 4 22.24 -9.10 -9.43
C PHE A 4 23.55 -8.57 -8.85
N ARG A 5 23.54 -7.35 -8.33
CA ARG A 5 24.67 -6.72 -7.64
C ARG A 5 24.17 -6.08 -6.36
N ARG A 6 24.74 -6.49 -5.23
CA ARG A 6 24.47 -5.88 -3.92
C ARG A 6 25.79 -5.50 -3.28
N ASN A 7 25.97 -4.22 -3.00
CA ASN A 7 27.09 -3.72 -2.19
C ASN A 7 26.52 -3.23 -0.86
N GLN A 8 27.07 -3.73 0.24
CA GLN A 8 26.66 -3.35 1.59
C GLN A 8 27.89 -2.82 2.31
N TYR A 9 27.78 -1.58 2.78
CA TYR A 9 28.82 -0.87 3.49
C TYR A 9 28.29 -0.58 4.88
N GLY A 10 29.20 -0.48 5.84
CA GLY A 10 28.80 -0.03 7.17
C GLY A 10 30.00 0.18 8.06
N PHE A 11 29.75 0.86 9.16
CA PHE A 11 30.68 0.97 10.27
C PHE A 11 29.91 0.94 11.58
N VAL A 12 30.63 0.61 12.63
CA VAL A 12 30.13 0.66 14.00
C VAL A 12 31.20 1.29 14.88
N LEU A 13 30.79 2.16 15.78
CA LEU A 13 31.67 2.77 16.76
C LEU A 13 30.94 2.87 18.09
N GLY A 14 31.58 2.41 19.16
CA GLY A 14 31.01 2.52 20.49
C GLY A 14 32.08 2.51 21.56
N GLY A 15 31.73 3.03 22.72
CA GLY A 15 32.65 3.09 23.84
C GLY A 15 32.21 4.05 24.94
N PRO A 16 33.02 4.18 26.00
CA PRO A 16 32.76 5.15 27.06
C PRO A 16 33.11 6.57 26.61
N VAL A 17 32.17 7.52 26.74
CA VAL A 17 32.47 8.96 26.75
C VAL A 17 33.06 9.34 28.11
N LYS A 18 32.47 8.81 29.18
CA LYS A 18 32.96 8.91 30.56
C LYS A 18 32.90 7.53 31.18
N LYS A 19 34.07 6.98 31.54
CA LYS A 19 34.19 5.63 32.11
C LYS A 19 33.16 5.43 33.25
N ASN A 20 32.47 4.30 33.22
CA ASN A 20 31.45 3.87 34.18
C ASN A 20 30.19 4.75 34.28
N ARG A 21 30.07 5.80 33.47
CA ARG A 21 28.91 6.70 33.50
C ARG A 21 28.22 6.85 32.17
N THR A 22 28.96 7.19 31.12
CA THR A 22 28.38 7.57 29.84
C THR A 22 28.97 6.71 28.75
N PHE A 23 28.11 6.04 28.01
CA PHE A 23 28.47 5.14 26.92
C PHE A 23 27.70 5.55 25.67
N PHE A 24 28.34 5.45 24.52
CA PHE A 24 27.71 5.68 23.24
C PHE A 24 27.90 4.48 22.33
N PHE A 25 26.98 4.34 21.39
CA PHE A 25 27.03 3.38 20.31
C PHE A 25 26.42 4.03 19.08
N VAL A 26 27.10 3.99 17.95
CA VAL A 26 26.61 4.46 16.67
C VAL A 26 26.93 3.42 15.60
N ASP A 27 26.00 3.23 14.68
CA ASP A 27 26.23 2.45 13.48
C ASP A 27 25.56 3.09 12.27
N TRP A 28 26.11 2.76 11.11
CA TRP A 28 25.54 3.14 9.83
C TRP A 28 25.70 1.98 8.87
N GLN A 29 24.67 1.78 8.05
CA GLN A 29 24.67 0.81 6.98
C GLN A 29 24.11 1.42 5.70
N GLY A 30 24.91 1.37 4.63
CA GLY A 30 24.48 1.69 3.27
C GLY A 30 24.34 0.43 2.43
N THR A 31 23.14 0.17 1.88
CA THR A 31 22.92 -0.87 0.87
C THR A 31 22.69 -0.23 -0.49
N ARG A 32 23.41 -0.73 -1.51
CA ARG A 32 23.19 -0.40 -2.92
C ARG A 32 22.90 -1.69 -3.66
N LEU A 33 21.66 -1.86 -4.09
CA LEU A 33 21.17 -3.04 -4.77
C LEU A 33 20.81 -2.67 -6.22
N GLN A 34 21.25 -3.50 -7.15
CA GLN A 34 20.86 -3.44 -8.55
C GLN A 34 20.47 -4.85 -8.99
N THR A 35 19.22 -5.02 -9.40
CA THR A 35 18.65 -6.31 -9.80
C THR A 35 18.13 -6.20 -11.23
N GLY A 36 18.65 -7.02 -12.13
CA GLY A 36 18.09 -7.17 -13.46
C GLY A 36 16.71 -7.81 -13.36
N ALA A 37 15.74 -7.22 -14.04
CA ALA A 37 14.39 -7.75 -14.12
C ALA A 37 14.01 -7.92 -15.60
N VAL A 38 13.31 -9.02 -15.88
CA VAL A 38 12.68 -9.29 -17.17
C VAL A 38 11.19 -9.00 -16.99
N ARG A 39 10.62 -8.18 -17.87
CA ARG A 39 9.19 -7.92 -17.92
C ARG A 39 8.66 -8.55 -19.20
N THR A 40 7.65 -9.41 -19.05
CA THR A 40 6.90 -10.01 -20.14
C THR A 40 5.48 -9.47 -20.08
N SER A 41 4.98 -9.04 -21.23
CA SER A 41 3.70 -8.38 -21.37
C SER A 41 2.99 -8.87 -22.63
N THR A 42 1.66 -8.79 -22.63
CA THR A 42 0.85 -8.93 -23.84
C THR A 42 0.53 -7.54 -24.36
N VAL A 43 0.95 -7.23 -25.58
CA VAL A 43 0.66 -5.97 -26.28
C VAL A 43 -0.09 -6.25 -27.59
N PRO A 44 -0.84 -5.28 -28.14
CA PRO A 44 -1.56 -5.47 -29.39
C PRO A 44 -0.64 -5.80 -30.56
N THR A 45 -1.02 -6.83 -31.32
CA THR A 45 -0.38 -7.19 -32.59
C THR A 45 -0.56 -6.10 -33.63
N SER A 46 0.27 -6.11 -34.67
CA SER A 46 0.19 -5.16 -35.78
C SER A 46 -1.18 -5.21 -36.48
N LEU A 47 -1.79 -6.41 -36.62
CA LEU A 47 -3.14 -6.54 -37.16
C LEU A 47 -4.21 -5.92 -36.24
N GLN A 48 -4.13 -6.17 -34.94
CA GLN A 48 -5.06 -5.60 -33.97
C GLN A 48 -4.97 -4.07 -33.94
N ARG A 49 -3.77 -3.49 -34.07
CA ARG A 49 -3.58 -2.03 -34.19
C ARG A 49 -4.22 -1.44 -35.43
N ALA A 50 -4.25 -2.21 -36.52
CA ALA A 50 -4.98 -1.87 -37.75
C ALA A 50 -6.50 -2.13 -37.64
N GLY A 51 -7.01 -2.54 -36.47
CA GLY A 51 -8.42 -2.83 -36.24
C GLY A 51 -8.87 -4.19 -36.79
N ILE A 52 -7.94 -5.08 -37.17
CA ILE A 52 -8.22 -6.40 -37.76
C ILE A 52 -8.09 -7.47 -36.68
N PHE A 53 -9.16 -8.26 -36.49
CA PHE A 53 -9.23 -9.28 -35.43
C PHE A 53 -9.42 -10.68 -36.00
N SER A 54 -8.82 -11.68 -35.33
CA SER A 54 -8.95 -13.09 -35.71
C SER A 54 -10.29 -13.71 -35.31
N GLN A 55 -11.02 -13.08 -34.38
CA GLN A 55 -12.29 -13.55 -33.86
C GLN A 55 -13.42 -12.58 -34.21
N PRO A 56 -14.68 -13.05 -34.33
CA PRO A 56 -15.83 -12.19 -34.59
C PRO A 56 -15.95 -11.06 -33.58
N ILE A 57 -15.99 -9.84 -34.11
CA ILE A 57 -16.27 -8.61 -33.34
C ILE A 57 -17.53 -7.95 -33.90
N PHE A 58 -18.30 -7.34 -33.01
CA PHE A 58 -19.63 -6.81 -33.31
C PHE A 58 -19.71 -5.32 -32.99
N ASP A 59 -20.54 -4.59 -33.75
CA ASP A 59 -20.68 -3.14 -33.64
C ASP A 59 -21.59 -2.78 -32.45
N PRO A 60 -21.06 -2.17 -31.38
CA PRO A 60 -21.85 -1.78 -30.20
C PRO A 60 -23.05 -0.90 -30.55
N LEU A 61 -22.95 -0.05 -31.58
CA LEU A 61 -23.99 0.90 -31.98
C LEU A 61 -25.22 0.24 -32.60
N THR A 62 -25.10 -1.02 -33.02
CA THR A 62 -26.19 -1.76 -33.70
C THR A 62 -27.02 -2.62 -32.76
N THR A 63 -26.73 -2.56 -31.45
CA THR A 63 -27.43 -3.35 -30.43
C THR A 63 -28.93 -3.04 -30.47
N ARG A 64 -29.74 -4.05 -30.78
CA ARG A 64 -31.20 -3.89 -30.92
C ARG A 64 -31.96 -5.11 -30.43
N ARG A 65 -33.21 -4.91 -30.03
CA ARG A 65 -34.17 -5.99 -29.79
C ARG A 65 -34.90 -6.30 -31.10
N THR A 66 -34.94 -7.58 -31.45
CA THR A 66 -35.64 -8.16 -32.60
C THR A 66 -36.72 -9.12 -32.10
N ASP A 67 -37.57 -9.60 -32.99
CA ASP A 67 -38.60 -10.61 -32.65
C ASP A 67 -37.98 -11.90 -32.11
N ALA A 68 -36.74 -12.22 -32.51
CA ALA A 68 -35.96 -13.36 -32.04
C ALA A 68 -35.14 -13.09 -30.76
N GLY A 69 -35.23 -11.90 -30.16
CA GLY A 69 -34.46 -11.48 -28.99
C GLY A 69 -33.43 -10.40 -29.29
N PHE A 70 -32.39 -10.26 -28.47
CA PHE A 70 -31.34 -9.26 -28.69
C PHE A 70 -30.38 -9.68 -29.80
N SER A 71 -29.94 -8.70 -30.59
CA SER A 71 -28.95 -8.90 -31.64
C SER A 71 -28.03 -7.69 -31.78
N ARG A 72 -26.85 -7.93 -32.34
CA ARG A 72 -25.83 -6.95 -32.68
C ARG A 72 -25.22 -7.38 -34.01
N ASP A 73 -24.95 -6.43 -34.90
CA ASP A 73 -24.37 -6.73 -36.22
C ASP A 73 -22.86 -6.94 -36.11
N ALA A 74 -22.34 -7.91 -36.85
CA ALA A 74 -20.90 -8.17 -36.91
C ALA A 74 -20.20 -7.11 -37.78
N PHE A 75 -18.98 -6.73 -37.39
CA PHE A 75 -18.14 -5.95 -38.30
C PHE A 75 -17.72 -6.84 -39.49
N PRO A 76 -17.86 -6.35 -40.74
CA PRO A 76 -17.39 -7.08 -41.91
C PRO A 76 -15.91 -7.47 -41.77
N ASN A 77 -15.59 -8.73 -42.07
CA ASN A 77 -14.24 -9.29 -41.97
C ASN A 77 -13.55 -9.04 -40.62
N ASN A 78 -14.32 -8.94 -39.52
CA ASN A 78 -13.82 -8.67 -38.17
C ASN A 78 -12.89 -7.44 -38.11
N THR A 79 -13.20 -6.43 -38.94
CA THR A 79 -12.36 -5.25 -39.12
C THR A 79 -13.11 -3.98 -38.72
N ILE A 80 -12.53 -3.19 -37.82
CA ILE A 80 -13.05 -1.88 -37.46
C ILE A 80 -12.65 -0.87 -38.55
N PRO A 81 -13.61 -0.16 -39.17
CA PRO A 81 -13.29 0.91 -40.11
C PRO A 81 -12.44 2.01 -39.45
N PRO A 82 -11.40 2.56 -40.11
CA PRO A 82 -10.51 3.55 -39.49
C PRO A 82 -11.23 4.79 -38.94
N ASP A 83 -12.28 5.26 -39.61
CA ASP A 83 -13.12 6.40 -39.20
C ASP A 83 -13.90 6.15 -37.90
N ARG A 84 -14.07 4.88 -37.50
CA ARG A 84 -14.71 4.48 -36.25
C ARG A 84 -13.76 4.39 -35.07
N LEU A 85 -12.46 4.53 -35.29
CA LEU A 85 -11.46 4.49 -34.23
C LEU A 85 -11.53 5.75 -33.38
N ASP A 86 -11.69 5.58 -32.07
CA ASP A 86 -11.74 6.67 -31.11
C ASP A 86 -10.39 7.44 -31.08
N PRO A 87 -10.40 8.79 -31.19
CA PRO A 87 -9.18 9.58 -31.20
C PRO A 87 -8.33 9.47 -29.93
N ALA A 88 -8.95 9.37 -28.75
CA ALA A 88 -8.22 9.20 -27.49
C ALA A 88 -7.62 7.80 -27.39
N ALA A 89 -8.34 6.77 -27.86
CA ALA A 89 -7.80 5.42 -27.97
C ALA A 89 -6.56 5.36 -28.88
N ARG A 90 -6.55 6.13 -29.99
CA ARG A 90 -5.37 6.25 -30.88
C ARG A 90 -4.14 6.77 -30.14
N ILE A 91 -4.29 7.89 -29.42
CA ILE A 91 -3.21 8.47 -28.61
C ILE A 91 -2.71 7.47 -27.56
N ALA A 92 -3.62 6.74 -26.92
CA ALA A 92 -3.28 5.80 -25.87
C ALA A 92 -2.58 4.53 -26.41
N PHE A 93 -3.03 3.90 -27.51
CA PHE A 93 -2.39 2.66 -27.98
C PHE A 93 -1.03 2.88 -28.63
N GLU A 94 -0.73 4.08 -29.14
CA GLU A 94 0.62 4.43 -29.63
C GLU A 94 1.70 4.24 -28.56
N ARG A 95 1.30 4.23 -27.27
CA ARG A 95 2.18 3.94 -26.13
C ARG A 95 2.56 2.48 -25.99
N TYR A 96 1.79 1.56 -26.58
CA TYR A 96 2.20 0.17 -26.63
C TYR A 96 3.40 0.02 -27.57
N PRO A 97 4.48 -0.65 -27.14
CA PRO A 97 5.53 -1.08 -28.06
C PRO A 97 5.02 -2.17 -28.99
N LEU A 98 5.63 -2.30 -30.18
CA LEU A 98 5.35 -3.43 -31.06
C LEU A 98 5.75 -4.76 -30.38
N PRO A 99 5.06 -5.88 -30.66
CA PRO A 99 5.51 -7.19 -30.23
C PRO A 99 6.94 -7.46 -30.70
N ASN A 100 7.73 -8.10 -29.84
CA ASN A 100 9.11 -8.49 -30.15
C ASN A 100 9.37 -9.99 -29.94
N VAL A 101 8.33 -10.76 -29.65
CA VAL A 101 8.36 -12.22 -29.56
C VAL A 101 7.51 -12.80 -30.70
N PHE A 102 8.12 -13.71 -31.45
CA PHE A 102 7.52 -14.33 -32.62
C PHE A 102 7.45 -15.85 -32.44
N THR A 103 6.35 -16.46 -32.86
CA THR A 103 6.13 -17.91 -32.87
C THR A 103 5.77 -18.34 -34.29
N GLY A 104 6.53 -19.28 -34.88
CA GLY A 104 6.30 -19.72 -36.25
C GLY A 104 6.40 -18.61 -37.30
N GLY A 105 7.27 -17.62 -37.08
CA GLY A 105 7.47 -16.48 -37.99
C GLY A 105 6.38 -15.40 -37.94
N ARG A 106 5.43 -15.49 -37.00
CA ARG A 106 4.37 -14.49 -36.79
C ARG A 106 4.44 -13.93 -35.38
N GLU A 107 3.92 -12.72 -35.17
CA GLU A 107 3.82 -12.13 -33.84
C GLU A 107 3.02 -13.07 -32.92
N ALA A 108 3.53 -13.35 -31.72
CA ALA A 108 2.77 -14.11 -30.74
C ALA A 108 1.51 -13.31 -30.31
N THR A 109 0.43 -14.01 -29.96
CA THR A 109 -0.85 -13.39 -29.57
C THR A 109 -0.95 -13.05 -28.08
N ALA A 110 -0.04 -13.60 -27.27
CA ALA A 110 0.06 -13.37 -25.83
C ALA A 110 1.53 -13.44 -25.39
N ASN A 111 1.89 -12.77 -24.28
CA ASN A 111 3.26 -12.69 -23.77
C ASN A 111 4.27 -12.32 -24.88
N ASN A 112 3.83 -11.43 -25.76
CA ASN A 112 4.44 -11.17 -27.06
C ASN A 112 5.41 -9.97 -27.04
N TYR A 113 5.59 -9.36 -25.88
CA TYR A 113 6.57 -8.31 -25.63
C TYR A 113 7.42 -8.64 -24.41
N VAL A 114 8.73 -8.63 -24.59
CA VAL A 114 9.71 -8.85 -23.52
C VAL A 114 10.69 -7.69 -23.48
N ARG A 115 10.88 -7.09 -22.31
CA ARG A 115 11.94 -6.12 -22.07
C ARG A 115 12.78 -6.51 -20.85
N VAL A 116 14.01 -6.04 -20.83
CA VAL A 116 14.92 -6.17 -19.70
C VAL A 116 15.33 -4.80 -19.20
N GLY A 117 15.50 -4.68 -17.89
CA GLY A 117 15.99 -3.46 -17.26
C GLY A 117 16.59 -3.78 -15.90
N ASN A 118 17.15 -2.77 -15.24
CA ASN A 118 17.71 -2.91 -13.91
C ASN A 118 16.88 -2.10 -12.92
N GLU A 119 16.38 -2.78 -11.90
CA GLU A 119 15.79 -2.14 -10.72
C GLU A 119 16.91 -1.73 -9.77
N THR A 120 16.78 -0.56 -9.15
CA THR A 120 17.77 -0.07 -8.21
C THR A 120 17.14 0.27 -6.88
N THR A 121 17.83 -0.09 -5.80
CA THR A 121 17.47 0.30 -4.44
C THR A 121 18.71 0.86 -3.75
N ALA A 122 18.60 2.07 -3.22
CA ALA A 122 19.61 2.72 -2.40
C ALA A 122 19.01 2.97 -1.02
N GLN A 123 19.50 2.21 -0.03
CA GLN A 123 19.05 2.29 1.34
C GLN A 123 20.19 2.73 2.25
N ASP A 124 19.91 3.65 3.16
CA ASP A 124 20.82 4.10 4.20
C ASP A 124 20.10 4.01 5.55
N GLN A 125 20.73 3.36 6.52
CA GLN A 125 20.25 3.21 7.89
C GLN A 125 21.31 3.78 8.84
N PHE A 126 20.86 4.48 9.87
CA PHE A 126 21.72 5.04 10.90
C PHE A 126 21.05 4.84 12.25
N ASP A 127 21.80 4.31 13.21
CA ASP A 127 21.35 4.12 14.57
C ASP A 127 22.38 4.74 15.53
N GLY A 128 21.90 5.51 16.49
CA GLY A 128 22.71 6.15 17.50
C GLY A 128 22.08 5.99 18.87
N ARG A 129 22.88 5.66 19.88
CA ARG A 129 22.45 5.47 21.25
C ARG A 129 23.44 6.10 22.22
N LEU A 130 22.89 6.76 23.23
CA LEU A 130 23.62 7.30 24.37
C LEU A 130 23.00 6.78 25.66
N ASP A 131 23.81 6.13 26.49
CA ASP A 131 23.45 5.69 27.84
C ASP A 131 24.19 6.54 28.88
N HIS A 132 23.48 6.95 29.93
CA HIS A 132 24.05 7.70 31.04
C HIS A 132 23.55 7.19 32.40
N ASN A 133 24.48 6.83 33.28
CA ASN A 133 24.23 6.54 34.69
C ASN A 133 24.55 7.78 35.52
N PHE A 134 23.53 8.42 36.08
CA PHE A 134 23.71 9.52 37.03
C PHE A 134 23.92 8.97 38.45
N THR A 135 24.36 9.84 39.35
CA THR A 135 24.36 9.56 40.79
C THR A 135 22.93 9.54 41.33
N GLY A 136 22.64 8.73 42.36
CA GLY A 136 21.30 8.69 42.97
C GLY A 136 20.31 7.74 42.31
N GLY A 137 20.78 6.71 41.60
CA GLY A 137 19.92 5.63 41.08
C GLY A 137 19.15 5.99 39.79
N HIS A 138 19.55 7.03 39.07
CA HIS A 138 18.98 7.34 37.75
C HIS A 138 19.84 6.78 36.62
N ARG A 139 19.19 6.07 35.70
CA ARG A 139 19.78 5.61 34.45
C ARG A 139 18.90 6.06 33.30
N VAL A 140 19.50 6.76 32.35
CA VAL A 140 18.81 7.25 31.16
C VAL A 140 19.47 6.68 29.92
N PHE A 141 18.68 6.37 28.91
CA PHE A 141 19.19 6.26 27.55
C PHE A 141 18.34 7.06 26.57
N VAL A 142 18.97 7.45 25.47
CA VAL A 142 18.30 7.97 24.28
C VAL A 142 18.84 7.21 23.07
N ARG A 143 17.94 6.78 22.18
CA ARG A 143 18.28 6.25 20.87
C ARG A 143 17.59 7.05 19.77
N TYR A 144 18.29 7.23 18.66
CA TYR A 144 17.75 7.75 17.41
C TYR A 144 18.06 6.76 16.29
N ALA A 145 17.07 6.48 15.46
CA ALA A 145 17.18 5.63 14.29
C ALA A 145 16.65 6.39 13.08
N HIS A 146 17.37 6.30 11.96
CA HIS A 146 17.01 6.90 10.68
C HIS A 146 17.06 5.85 9.58
N LEU A 147 16.08 5.90 8.69
CA LEU A 147 16.03 5.10 7.47
C LEU A 147 15.73 6.01 6.30
N ARG A 148 16.51 5.86 5.23
CA ARG A 148 16.18 6.36 3.90
C ARG A 148 16.26 5.19 2.92
N ASP A 149 15.17 4.92 2.23
CA ASP A 149 15.09 3.88 1.20
C ASP A 149 14.56 4.48 -0.08
N ASN A 150 15.36 4.47 -1.14
CA ASN A 150 14.99 4.94 -2.46
C ASN A 150 15.02 3.79 -3.46
N SER A 151 13.87 3.44 -4.02
CA SER A 151 13.67 2.32 -4.93
C SER A 151 13.09 2.79 -6.27
N HIS A 152 13.73 2.37 -7.37
CA HIS A 152 13.31 2.65 -8.74
C HIS A 152 13.03 1.31 -9.45
N PRO A 153 11.77 0.85 -9.45
CA PRO A 153 11.37 -0.36 -10.16
C PRO A 153 11.34 -0.11 -11.67
N ILE A 154 11.47 -1.18 -12.47
CA ILE A 154 11.27 -1.06 -13.92
C ILE A 154 9.81 -1.37 -14.29
N PRO A 155 9.13 -0.48 -15.02
CA PRO A 155 7.76 -0.72 -15.48
C PRO A 155 7.71 -1.80 -16.57
N PRO A 156 6.56 -2.47 -16.77
CA PRO A 156 6.36 -3.41 -17.88
C PRO A 156 6.53 -2.77 -19.27
N LEU A 157 6.10 -1.52 -19.43
CA LEU A 157 6.19 -0.79 -20.70
C LEU A 157 7.24 0.35 -20.64
N PRO A 158 7.90 0.70 -21.75
CA PRO A 158 8.96 1.73 -21.77
C PRO A 158 8.49 3.12 -21.35
N ASP A 159 7.21 3.43 -21.55
CA ASP A 159 6.59 4.73 -21.27
C ASP A 159 6.22 4.93 -19.80
N GLY A 160 6.65 4.05 -18.89
CA GLY A 160 6.28 4.12 -17.48
C GLY A 160 5.04 3.32 -17.10
N SER A 161 4.31 2.79 -18.08
CA SER A 161 3.02 2.13 -17.87
C SER A 161 3.12 0.68 -17.42
N GLY A 162 2.04 0.22 -16.79
CA GLY A 162 1.80 -1.18 -16.50
C GLY A 162 1.51 -1.50 -15.04
N ASN A 163 1.04 -2.71 -14.82
CA ASN A 163 0.82 -3.29 -13.50
C ASN A 163 1.79 -4.49 -13.32
N LEU A 164 2.24 -4.71 -12.08
CA LEU A 164 3.12 -5.81 -11.71
C LEU A 164 2.33 -6.87 -10.93
N THR A 165 2.55 -8.14 -11.25
CA THR A 165 1.95 -9.27 -10.50
C THR A 165 2.41 -9.28 -9.03
N ALA A 166 3.60 -8.76 -8.75
CA ALA A 166 4.12 -8.52 -7.41
C ALA A 166 4.84 -7.18 -7.35
N GLY A 167 4.51 -6.36 -6.34
CA GLY A 167 5.02 -5.00 -6.19
C GLY A 167 4.12 -3.93 -6.81
N ILE A 168 4.57 -2.68 -6.79
CA ILE A 168 3.84 -1.52 -7.31
C ILE A 168 4.82 -0.74 -8.20
N VAL A 169 4.35 -0.26 -9.34
CA VAL A 169 5.14 0.59 -10.24
C VAL A 169 5.22 2.00 -9.67
N GLY A 170 6.37 2.65 -9.82
CA GLY A 170 6.62 4.03 -9.40
C GLY A 170 7.84 4.15 -8.51
N ASP A 171 8.58 5.22 -8.71
CA ASP A 171 9.72 5.55 -7.87
C ASP A 171 9.22 5.80 -6.45
N THR A 172 9.87 5.15 -5.49
CA THR A 172 9.42 5.13 -4.10
C THR A 172 10.55 5.57 -3.19
N LEU A 173 10.31 6.63 -2.43
CA LEU A 173 11.18 7.13 -1.38
C LEU A 173 10.49 6.96 -0.02
N THR A 174 11.02 6.07 0.81
CA THR A 174 10.62 5.95 2.21
C THR A 174 11.65 6.64 3.09
N ARG A 175 11.19 7.49 4.00
CA ARG A 175 12.00 8.11 5.04
C ARG A 175 11.38 7.80 6.39
N ALA A 176 12.17 7.34 7.34
CA ALA A 176 11.68 7.11 8.69
C ALA A 176 12.67 7.60 9.73
N ASP A 177 12.12 8.15 10.81
CA ASP A 177 12.85 8.62 11.98
C ASP A 177 12.20 8.01 13.21
N SER A 178 13.01 7.52 14.14
CA SER A 178 12.54 7.10 15.45
C SER A 178 13.43 7.64 16.54
N VAL A 179 12.82 8.18 17.59
CA VAL A 179 13.50 8.51 18.84
C VAL A 179 12.88 7.65 19.93
N ALA A 180 13.70 7.02 20.77
CA ALA A 180 13.20 6.46 22.02
C ALA A 180 14.11 6.84 23.17
N ALA A 181 13.51 7.20 24.29
CA ALA A 181 14.22 7.48 25.52
C ALA A 181 13.59 6.69 26.67
N GLU A 182 14.41 6.29 27.62
CA GLU A 182 13.94 5.68 28.84
C GLU A 182 14.72 6.25 30.02
N HIS A 183 14.00 6.53 31.08
CA HIS A 183 14.54 6.93 32.36
C HIS A 183 14.08 5.92 33.42
N ASN A 184 15.04 5.16 33.94
CA ASN A 184 14.84 4.32 35.11
C ASN A 184 15.32 5.09 36.34
N TRP A 185 14.43 5.26 37.31
CA TRP A 185 14.74 5.90 38.57
C TRP A 185 14.46 4.95 39.73
N THR A 186 15.51 4.56 40.44
CA THR A 186 15.40 3.89 41.74
C THR A 186 15.21 4.95 42.82
N LEU A 187 13.96 5.31 43.12
CA LEU A 187 13.61 6.31 44.13
C LEU A 187 14.10 5.88 45.53
N SER A 188 13.97 4.59 45.83
CA SER A 188 14.41 3.95 47.07
C SER A 188 14.57 2.45 46.84
N GLY A 189 15.13 1.70 47.79
CA GLY A 189 15.30 0.23 47.68
C GLY A 189 14.01 -0.57 47.49
N ASN A 190 12.85 0.09 47.57
CA ASN A 190 11.53 -0.51 47.41
C ASN A 190 10.63 0.23 46.40
N LYS A 191 11.14 1.23 45.68
CA LYS A 191 10.38 1.98 44.66
C LYS A 191 11.23 2.20 43.42
N VAL A 192 10.71 1.75 42.28
CA VAL A 192 11.34 1.96 40.97
C VAL A 192 10.31 2.55 40.01
N ASN A 193 10.63 3.70 39.45
CA ASN A 193 9.86 4.31 38.38
C ASN A 193 10.59 4.14 37.04
N GLN A 194 9.83 3.89 35.99
CA GLN A 194 10.31 3.75 34.62
C GLN A 194 9.43 4.60 33.71
N LEU A 195 10.01 5.70 33.24
CA LEU A 195 9.42 6.58 32.24
C LEU A 195 10.01 6.26 30.87
N ARG A 196 9.16 6.05 29.88
CA ARG A 196 9.52 5.78 28.48
C ARG A 196 8.88 6.82 27.58
N PHE A 197 9.66 7.32 26.64
CA PHE A 197 9.23 8.16 25.54
C PHE A 197 9.56 7.48 24.22
N GLY A 198 8.63 7.49 23.29
CA GLY A 198 8.82 7.01 21.92
C GLY A 198 8.25 8.01 20.93
N TYR A 199 9.00 8.31 19.89
CA TYR A 199 8.53 9.02 18.71
C TYR A 199 8.90 8.19 17.48
N THR A 200 7.96 8.06 16.56
CA THR A 200 8.21 7.50 15.22
C THR A 200 7.56 8.41 14.20
N ARG A 201 8.25 8.64 13.09
CA ARG A 201 7.71 9.30 11.91
C ARG A 201 8.12 8.51 10.68
N ARG A 202 7.18 8.29 9.77
CA ARG A 202 7.43 7.66 8.49
C ARG A 202 6.80 8.48 7.39
N GLY A 203 7.61 9.01 6.48
CA GLY A 203 7.21 9.56 5.20
C GLY A 203 7.34 8.52 4.09
N PHE A 204 6.40 8.54 3.15
CA PHE A 204 6.35 7.66 2.00
C PHE A 204 5.90 8.48 0.79
N ASP A 205 6.83 8.68 -0.14
CA ASP A 205 6.58 9.34 -1.42
C ASP A 205 6.66 8.26 -2.50
N ARG A 206 5.58 8.07 -3.25
CA ARG A 206 5.57 7.23 -4.44
C ARG A 206 4.95 7.99 -5.60
N SER A 207 5.66 8.04 -6.71
CA SER A 207 5.15 8.62 -7.94
C SER A 207 5.39 7.70 -9.12
N SER A 208 4.33 7.47 -9.88
CA SER A 208 4.42 6.98 -11.25
C SER A 208 5.13 7.99 -12.16
N LEU A 209 5.47 7.57 -13.38
CA LEU A 209 6.10 8.46 -14.34
C LEU A 209 5.18 9.66 -14.62
N ARG A 210 5.71 10.87 -14.40
CA ARG A 210 5.01 12.11 -14.69
C ARG A 210 5.28 12.52 -16.13
N THR A 211 4.22 12.92 -16.83
CA THR A 211 4.29 13.31 -18.25
C THR A 211 4.73 14.75 -18.44
N GLY A 212 4.74 15.56 -17.37
CA GLY A 212 5.07 16.99 -17.40
C GLY A 212 3.96 17.88 -17.97
N VAL A 213 2.86 17.29 -18.43
CA VAL A 213 1.68 17.99 -18.95
C VAL A 213 0.42 17.42 -18.32
N SER A 214 -0.71 18.14 -18.40
CA SER A 214 -1.96 17.66 -17.80
C SER A 214 -2.43 16.31 -18.38
N ALA A 215 -3.11 15.52 -17.56
CA ALA A 215 -3.73 14.25 -17.96
C ALA A 215 -4.64 14.42 -19.18
N SER A 216 -5.37 15.53 -19.26
CA SER A 216 -6.25 15.84 -20.40
C SER A 216 -5.45 16.02 -21.69
N GLN A 217 -4.33 16.76 -21.63
CA GLN A 217 -3.49 17.04 -22.80
C GLN A 217 -2.79 15.77 -23.31
N VAL A 218 -2.28 14.93 -22.40
CA VAL A 218 -1.51 13.73 -22.79
C VAL A 218 -2.39 12.56 -23.27
N SER A 219 -3.68 12.55 -22.91
CA SER A 219 -4.64 11.52 -23.32
C SER A 219 -5.56 11.95 -24.45
N GLY A 220 -5.70 13.25 -24.70
CA GLY A 220 -6.72 13.80 -25.59
C GLY A 220 -8.14 13.77 -25.00
N ILE A 221 -8.32 13.32 -23.76
CA ILE A 221 -9.61 13.31 -23.07
C ILE A 221 -9.82 14.68 -22.41
N PRO A 222 -10.82 15.46 -22.81
CA PRO A 222 -11.03 16.79 -22.24
C PRO A 222 -11.56 16.72 -20.80
N LYS A 223 -11.28 17.78 -20.03
CA LYS A 223 -11.89 18.02 -18.70
C LYS A 223 -11.62 16.94 -17.65
N ILE A 224 -10.48 16.23 -17.70
CA ILE A 224 -10.04 15.42 -16.56
C ILE A 224 -9.82 16.36 -15.36
N PRO A 225 -10.46 16.11 -14.20
CA PRO A 225 -10.32 16.95 -13.01
C PRO A 225 -8.86 17.13 -12.58
N VAL A 226 -8.54 18.31 -12.05
CA VAL A 226 -7.23 18.57 -11.45
C VAL A 226 -7.16 17.87 -10.09
N SER A 227 -6.14 17.04 -9.91
CA SER A 227 -5.82 16.32 -8.67
C SER A 227 -4.35 16.55 -8.28
N SER A 228 -3.92 16.07 -7.11
CA SER A 228 -2.52 16.16 -6.67
C SER A 228 -1.51 15.45 -7.59
N PHE A 229 -1.98 14.63 -8.53
CA PHE A 229 -1.19 13.90 -9.52
C PHE A 229 -1.73 14.12 -10.94
N ALA A 230 -2.18 15.34 -11.24
CA ALA A 230 -2.82 15.72 -12.50
C ALA A 230 -1.94 15.55 -13.75
N ASP A 231 -0.64 15.34 -13.59
CA ASP A 231 0.36 15.16 -14.65
C ASP A 231 0.80 13.69 -14.82
N THR A 232 -0.07 12.75 -14.43
CA THR A 232 0.12 11.31 -14.64
C THR A 232 -0.83 10.80 -15.73
N LEU A 233 -0.48 9.69 -16.38
CA LEU A 233 -1.37 9.08 -17.38
C LEU A 233 -2.64 8.54 -16.73
N PRO A 234 -3.82 8.67 -17.39
CA PRO A 234 -4.97 7.85 -17.04
C PRO A 234 -4.65 6.36 -17.17
N THR A 235 -5.35 5.55 -16.41
CA THR A 235 -5.20 4.10 -16.43
C THR A 235 -6.15 3.49 -17.46
N TYR A 236 -5.63 2.76 -18.42
CA TYR A 236 -6.43 1.96 -19.37
C TYR A 236 -6.19 0.48 -19.11
N ASP A 237 -7.16 -0.16 -18.46
CA ASP A 237 -7.19 -1.60 -18.21
C ASP A 237 -7.93 -2.30 -19.35
N VAL A 238 -7.18 -2.76 -20.35
CA VAL A 238 -7.71 -3.55 -21.46
C VAL A 238 -7.50 -5.03 -21.11
N VAL A 239 -8.57 -5.72 -20.73
CA VAL A 239 -8.46 -7.09 -20.21
C VAL A 239 -7.75 -8.00 -21.22
N GLY A 240 -6.72 -8.71 -20.77
CA GLY A 240 -5.90 -9.59 -21.62
C GLY A 240 -4.67 -8.91 -22.24
N PHE A 241 -4.51 -7.59 -22.07
CA PHE A 241 -3.35 -6.82 -22.47
C PHE A 241 -2.68 -6.15 -21.28
N GLN A 242 -1.46 -5.69 -21.47
CA GLN A 242 -0.71 -4.95 -20.46
C GLN A 242 -1.33 -3.58 -20.25
N GLN A 243 -1.72 -3.25 -19.03
CA GLN A 243 -2.29 -1.95 -18.70
C GLN A 243 -1.44 -0.76 -19.20
N ILE A 244 -2.09 0.27 -19.77
CA ILE A 244 -1.48 1.58 -20.01
C ILE A 244 -1.75 2.50 -18.81
N GLY A 245 -0.78 3.33 -18.45
CA GLY A 245 -0.82 4.14 -17.24
C GLY A 245 -0.44 3.35 -15.98
N PRO A 246 -0.33 4.05 -14.85
CA PRO A 246 0.06 3.47 -13.57
C PRO A 246 -1.04 2.59 -12.97
N PRO A 247 -0.72 1.66 -12.04
CA PRO A 247 -1.74 0.94 -11.28
C PRO A 247 -2.50 1.92 -10.36
N SER A 248 -3.66 1.51 -9.85
CA SER A 248 -4.51 2.39 -9.02
C SER A 248 -3.80 2.98 -7.80
N ASN A 249 -2.89 2.24 -7.19
CA ASN A 249 -2.07 2.69 -6.06
C ASN A 249 -0.71 3.25 -6.49
N GLY A 250 -0.48 3.53 -7.78
CA GLY A 250 0.82 3.96 -8.31
C GLY A 250 1.30 5.34 -7.83
N ASN A 251 0.45 6.11 -7.15
CA ASN A 251 0.77 7.43 -6.61
C ASN A 251 0.37 7.53 -5.14
N ALA A 252 1.27 8.02 -4.29
CA ALA A 252 1.03 8.22 -2.87
C ALA A 252 2.00 9.27 -2.29
N ASP A 253 1.50 10.10 -1.40
CA ASP A 253 2.30 10.94 -0.50
C ASP A 253 1.65 10.81 0.88
N PHE A 254 2.32 10.13 1.80
CA PHE A 254 1.82 10.08 3.16
C PHE A 254 2.90 10.15 4.21
N THR A 255 2.54 10.80 5.32
CA THR A 255 3.34 10.86 6.53
C THR A 255 2.50 10.38 7.71
N THR A 256 3.01 9.41 8.45
CA THR A 256 2.46 8.99 9.74
C THR A 256 3.44 9.32 10.86
N SER A 257 2.92 9.68 12.03
CA SER A 257 3.76 9.80 13.23
C SER A 257 3.02 9.35 14.47
N VAL A 258 3.75 8.73 15.39
CA VAL A 258 3.25 8.28 16.69
C VAL A 258 4.19 8.80 17.77
N THR A 259 3.64 9.53 18.72
CA THR A 259 4.31 9.89 19.98
C THR A 259 3.67 9.07 21.10
N GLN A 260 4.48 8.41 21.91
CA GLN A 260 4.03 7.60 23.04
C GLN A 260 4.82 7.96 24.28
N ILE A 261 4.12 8.13 25.41
CA ILE A 261 4.70 8.32 26.73
C ILE A 261 4.12 7.26 27.64
N VAL A 262 4.97 6.47 28.28
CA VAL A 262 4.57 5.43 29.23
C VAL A 262 5.29 5.63 30.54
N ASP A 263 4.55 5.69 31.64
CA ASP A 263 5.10 5.71 32.99
C ASP A 263 4.70 4.45 33.74
N ASN A 264 5.63 3.82 34.45
CA ASN A 264 5.38 2.67 35.31
C ASN A 264 6.09 2.84 36.65
N LEU A 265 5.33 2.80 37.74
CA LEU A 265 5.84 2.76 39.11
C LEU A 265 5.65 1.35 39.69
N SER A 266 6.74 0.76 40.15
CA SER A 266 6.75 -0.48 40.94
C SER A 266 7.08 -0.14 42.39
N TRP A 267 6.25 -0.60 43.33
CA TRP A 267 6.39 -0.30 44.74
C TRP A 267 6.21 -1.56 45.60
N LEU A 268 7.24 -1.88 46.37
CA LEU A 268 7.22 -2.90 47.40
C LEU A 268 6.95 -2.24 48.76
N ARG A 269 5.85 -2.60 49.40
CA ARG A 269 5.53 -2.14 50.77
C ARG A 269 5.24 -3.34 51.66
N GLY A 270 6.21 -3.69 52.51
CA GLY A 270 6.12 -4.87 53.36
C GLY A 270 6.04 -6.15 52.52
N ARG A 271 4.94 -6.89 52.64
CA ARG A 271 4.68 -8.11 51.85
C ARG A 271 3.91 -7.86 50.55
N HIS A 272 3.56 -6.61 50.26
CA HIS A 272 2.77 -6.26 49.08
C HIS A 272 3.67 -5.73 47.95
N SER A 273 3.42 -6.22 46.74
CA SER A 273 3.95 -5.67 45.49
C SER A 273 2.82 -4.96 44.76
N MET A 274 3.06 -3.72 44.34
CA MET A 274 2.10 -2.92 43.59
C MET A 274 2.78 -2.38 42.34
N LYS A 275 2.05 -2.40 41.22
CA LYS A 275 2.47 -1.77 39.96
C LYS A 275 1.35 -0.85 39.48
N MET A 276 1.71 0.35 39.05
CA MET A 276 0.77 1.34 38.52
C MET A 276 1.44 2.10 37.40
N GLY A 277 0.67 2.65 36.47
CA GLY A 277 1.23 3.34 35.32
C GLY A 277 0.19 4.00 34.42
N ALA A 278 0.67 4.71 33.40
CA ALA A 278 -0.13 5.34 32.37
C ALA A 278 0.55 5.19 31.00
N ASP A 279 -0.25 5.07 29.94
CA ASP A 279 0.21 5.03 28.54
C ASP A 279 -0.61 6.05 27.74
N ILE A 280 0.08 7.04 27.19
CA ILE A 280 -0.51 8.09 26.37
C ILE A 280 0.10 7.99 24.97
N ARG A 281 -0.76 7.89 23.95
CA ARG A 281 -0.35 7.79 22.55
C ARG A 281 -1.08 8.82 21.69
N ILE A 282 -0.32 9.58 20.92
CA ILE A 282 -0.80 10.57 19.97
C ILE A 282 -0.41 10.12 18.57
N GLU A 283 -1.40 10.00 17.69
CA GLU A 283 -1.21 9.55 16.30
C GLU A 283 -1.59 10.66 15.32
N HIS A 284 -0.70 10.96 14.37
CA HIS A 284 -0.99 11.83 13.23
C HIS A 284 -0.90 11.03 11.93
N LEU A 285 -1.94 11.13 11.10
CA LEU A 285 -2.06 10.46 9.82
C LEU A 285 -2.34 11.49 8.72
N ASN A 286 -1.30 11.85 7.97
CA ASN A 286 -1.41 12.69 6.78
C ASN A 286 -1.27 11.80 5.56
N ILE A 287 -2.40 11.34 5.02
CA ILE A 287 -2.42 10.39 3.90
C ILE A 287 -3.05 11.07 2.68
N LEU A 288 -2.31 11.09 1.58
CA LEU A 288 -2.77 11.44 0.24
C LEU A 288 -2.42 10.27 -0.68
N GLN A 289 -3.41 9.43 -0.97
CA GLN A 289 -3.22 8.25 -1.80
C GLN A 289 -4.49 7.99 -2.61
N PRO A 290 -4.82 8.90 -3.55
CA PRO A 290 -5.98 8.73 -4.40
C PRO A 290 -5.80 7.50 -5.30
N PRO A 291 -6.75 6.54 -5.32
CA PRO A 291 -6.75 5.50 -6.33
C PRO A 291 -7.06 6.09 -7.71
N SER A 292 -6.16 5.92 -8.67
CA SER A 292 -6.35 6.37 -10.07
C SER A 292 -6.73 7.86 -10.19
N PRO A 293 -5.83 8.79 -9.82
CA PRO A 293 -6.12 10.23 -9.70
C PRO A 293 -6.46 10.96 -11.01
N THR A 294 -6.26 10.28 -12.14
CA THR A 294 -6.49 10.76 -13.50
C THR A 294 -7.50 9.90 -14.26
N GLY A 295 -8.16 8.97 -13.55
CA GLY A 295 -9.17 8.07 -14.09
C GLY A 295 -8.64 6.66 -14.38
N LEU A 296 -9.51 5.68 -14.20
CA LEU A 296 -9.35 4.29 -14.60
C LEU A 296 -10.47 3.92 -15.55
N PHE A 297 -10.11 3.51 -16.75
CA PHE A 297 -10.99 3.08 -17.82
C PHE A 297 -10.78 1.59 -18.04
N GLN A 298 -11.83 0.80 -17.83
CA GLN A 298 -11.78 -0.65 -18.02
C GLN A 298 -12.52 -1.06 -19.29
N PHE A 299 -11.86 -1.91 -20.08
CA PHE A 299 -12.35 -2.42 -21.35
C PHE A 299 -12.37 -3.94 -21.35
N THR A 300 -13.54 -4.52 -21.64
CA THR A 300 -13.73 -5.95 -21.82
C THR A 300 -14.33 -6.23 -23.19
N ASN A 301 -14.51 -7.51 -23.52
CA ASN A 301 -15.12 -7.93 -24.77
C ASN A 301 -16.65 -7.75 -24.82
N ILE A 302 -17.33 -7.42 -23.72
CA ILE A 302 -18.81 -7.44 -23.62
C ILE A 302 -19.47 -6.51 -24.64
N LEU A 303 -18.91 -5.32 -24.85
CA LEU A 303 -19.50 -4.32 -25.75
C LEU A 303 -19.28 -4.64 -27.24
N THR A 304 -18.30 -5.50 -27.55
CA THR A 304 -18.01 -5.95 -28.92
C THR A 304 -18.34 -7.42 -29.15
N SER A 305 -18.93 -8.12 -28.18
CA SER A 305 -19.36 -9.51 -28.34
C SER A 305 -20.64 -9.61 -29.16
N GLY A 306 -20.88 -10.78 -29.75
CA GLY A 306 -22.22 -11.16 -30.19
C GLY A 306 -23.15 -11.26 -28.97
N LEU A 307 -24.45 -11.23 -29.23
CA LEU A 307 -25.47 -11.41 -28.19
C LEU A 307 -26.31 -12.63 -28.51
N SER A 308 -26.67 -13.40 -27.48
CA SER A 308 -27.74 -14.39 -27.56
C SER A 308 -29.10 -13.69 -27.62
N ALA A 309 -30.16 -14.44 -27.94
CA ALA A 309 -31.54 -13.96 -27.87
C ALA A 309 -31.89 -13.35 -26.50
N ALA A 310 -31.29 -13.86 -25.42
CA ALA A 310 -31.48 -13.37 -24.05
C ALA A 310 -30.63 -12.13 -23.70
N GLY A 311 -29.83 -11.61 -24.65
CA GLY A 311 -28.95 -10.44 -24.43
C GLY A 311 -27.65 -10.76 -23.70
N THR A 312 -27.29 -12.04 -23.55
CA THR A 312 -26.02 -12.44 -22.95
C THR A 312 -24.89 -12.48 -23.99
N PRO A 313 -23.66 -12.08 -23.64
CA PRO A 313 -22.51 -12.19 -24.53
C PRO A 313 -22.29 -13.62 -25.04
N THR A 314 -22.18 -13.77 -26.36
CA THR A 314 -21.88 -15.07 -26.99
C THR A 314 -20.41 -15.45 -26.75
N ALA A 315 -20.17 -16.68 -26.31
CA ALA A 315 -18.81 -17.19 -26.08
C ALA A 315 -17.94 -17.10 -27.35
N ASN A 316 -16.63 -16.91 -27.18
CA ASN A 316 -15.64 -16.80 -28.27
C ASN A 316 -15.91 -15.66 -29.28
N THR A 317 -16.66 -14.63 -28.87
CA THR A 317 -16.87 -13.41 -29.65
C THR A 317 -16.50 -12.16 -28.85
N GLY A 318 -16.26 -11.07 -29.58
CA GLY A 318 -15.84 -9.78 -29.03
C GLY A 318 -14.36 -9.75 -28.65
N ASN A 319 -13.83 -8.55 -28.46
CA ASN A 319 -12.44 -8.36 -28.08
C ASN A 319 -12.29 -7.10 -27.22
N SER A 320 -11.60 -7.19 -26.09
CA SER A 320 -11.36 -6.05 -25.19
C SER A 320 -10.60 -4.92 -25.86
N PHE A 321 -9.62 -5.23 -26.72
CA PHE A 321 -8.89 -4.22 -27.48
C PHE A 321 -9.75 -3.61 -28.59
N ALA A 322 -10.67 -4.36 -29.21
CA ALA A 322 -11.68 -3.78 -30.10
C ALA A 322 -12.58 -2.78 -29.36
N SER A 323 -13.06 -3.13 -28.16
CA SER A 323 -13.83 -2.21 -27.32
C SER A 323 -13.04 -0.95 -26.98
N PHE A 324 -11.75 -1.10 -26.66
CA PHE A 324 -10.84 0.02 -26.44
C PHE A 324 -10.69 0.92 -27.68
N LEU A 325 -10.44 0.35 -28.86
CA LEU A 325 -10.32 1.10 -30.12
C LEU A 325 -11.60 1.86 -30.49
N LEU A 326 -12.77 1.36 -30.08
CA LEU A 326 -14.07 2.00 -30.28
C LEU A 326 -14.49 2.94 -29.13
N GLY A 327 -13.63 3.17 -28.13
CA GLY A 327 -13.94 4.01 -26.97
C GLY A 327 -15.04 3.44 -26.04
N GLN A 328 -15.31 2.14 -26.13
CA GLN A 328 -16.38 1.45 -25.40
C GLN A 328 -15.93 1.08 -23.98
N VAL A 329 -15.96 2.05 -23.08
CA VAL A 329 -15.61 1.88 -21.67
C VAL A 329 -16.70 1.09 -20.96
N GLN A 330 -16.36 -0.04 -20.35
CA GLN A 330 -17.32 -0.80 -19.52
C GLN A 330 -17.47 -0.17 -18.13
N ASN A 331 -16.34 0.19 -17.51
CA ASN A 331 -16.31 0.75 -16.17
C ASN A 331 -15.33 1.91 -16.11
N PHE A 332 -15.72 2.96 -15.41
CA PHE A 332 -14.92 4.14 -15.18
C PHE A 332 -14.93 4.50 -13.70
N SER A 333 -13.77 4.78 -13.14
CA SER A 333 -13.65 5.36 -11.80
C SER A 333 -12.55 6.40 -11.76
N ILE A 334 -12.71 7.40 -10.90
CA ILE A 334 -11.71 8.43 -10.65
C ILE A 334 -11.80 8.86 -9.20
N ASP A 335 -10.67 8.99 -8.53
CA ASP A 335 -10.59 9.54 -7.17
C ASP A 335 -9.80 10.83 -7.20
N VAL A 336 -10.50 11.94 -6.95
CA VAL A 336 -9.91 13.27 -6.98
C VAL A 336 -9.69 13.71 -5.55
N GLN A 337 -8.44 13.57 -5.08
CA GLN A 337 -8.01 14.20 -3.84
C GLN A 337 -7.28 15.51 -4.18
N PRO A 338 -7.81 16.67 -3.75
CA PRO A 338 -7.10 17.93 -3.91
C PRO A 338 -5.86 17.95 -3.02
N ASP A 339 -4.80 18.61 -3.50
CA ASP A 339 -3.60 18.82 -2.67
C ASP A 339 -3.99 19.69 -1.46
N ARG A 340 -3.68 19.19 -0.26
CA ARG A 340 -3.92 19.90 1.01
C ARG A 340 -3.18 21.25 1.08
N ARG A 341 -2.24 21.52 0.16
CA ARG A 341 -1.55 22.82 0.05
C ARG A 341 -2.36 23.93 -0.64
N ILE A 342 -3.43 23.61 -1.37
CA ILE A 342 -4.19 24.59 -2.18
C ILE A 342 -5.45 25.14 -1.46
N LEU A 343 -5.78 24.66 -0.26
CA LEU A 343 -6.91 25.16 0.52
C LEU A 343 -6.48 26.23 1.55
N LEU A 344 -6.07 27.40 1.07
CA LEU A 344 -5.91 28.63 1.88
C LEU A 344 -6.89 29.76 1.51
N SER A 345 -7.96 29.47 0.77
CA SER A 345 -9.06 30.43 0.55
C SER A 345 -10.40 29.82 0.94
N GLY A 346 -10.99 30.32 2.03
CA GLY A 346 -12.34 29.98 2.46
C GLY A 346 -12.40 29.10 3.71
N ARG A 347 -11.96 29.64 4.86
CA ARG A 347 -12.28 29.05 6.17
C ARG A 347 -13.80 29.17 6.42
N CYS A 348 -14.54 28.08 6.23
CA CYS A 348 -15.66 27.75 7.11
C CYS A 348 -15.13 26.75 8.16
N PRO A 349 -15.35 26.97 9.46
CA PRO A 349 -14.78 26.13 10.51
C PRO A 349 -15.61 24.83 10.64
N CYS A 350 -15.41 23.90 9.72
CA CYS A 350 -15.72 22.50 9.96
C CYS A 350 -14.40 21.81 10.28
N HIS A 351 -14.16 21.60 11.57
CA HIS A 351 -13.04 20.82 12.10
C HIS A 351 -13.08 19.40 11.49
N GLN A 352 -12.32 19.18 10.43
CA GLN A 352 -11.94 17.84 9.96
C GLN A 352 -10.43 17.81 9.71
N THR A 353 -9.68 17.98 10.79
CA THR A 353 -8.43 17.24 10.93
C THR A 353 -8.79 15.80 11.28
N PRO A 354 -8.33 14.76 10.55
CA PRO A 354 -8.34 13.41 11.09
C PRO A 354 -7.19 13.33 12.10
N VAL A 355 -7.29 14.05 13.22
CA VAL A 355 -6.59 13.64 14.43
C VAL A 355 -7.45 12.51 14.97
N ALA A 356 -7.10 11.28 14.65
CA ALA A 356 -7.58 10.15 15.43
C ALA A 356 -6.91 10.23 16.81
N GLN A 357 -7.46 11.09 17.68
CA GLN A 357 -7.13 11.09 19.10
C GLN A 357 -7.76 9.84 19.72
N SER A 358 -7.07 8.71 19.61
CA SER A 358 -7.44 7.52 20.37
C SER A 358 -6.92 7.66 21.80
N TRP A 359 -7.75 8.17 22.70
CA TRP A 359 -7.52 8.04 24.13
C TRP A 359 -7.80 6.59 24.53
N ARG A 360 -6.78 5.73 24.57
CA ARG A 360 -6.94 4.42 25.23
C ARG A 360 -6.78 4.62 26.73
N ALA A 361 -7.77 4.11 27.46
CA ALA A 361 -8.00 4.36 28.86
C ALA A 361 -6.84 3.94 29.78
N LEU A 362 -6.76 4.65 30.91
CA LEU A 362 -6.02 4.33 32.13
C LEU A 362 -6.16 2.83 32.46
N HIS A 363 -5.13 2.02 32.19
CA HIS A 363 -5.11 0.61 32.57
C HIS A 363 -4.43 0.50 33.94
N VAL A 364 -5.21 0.55 35.01
CA VAL A 364 -4.71 0.30 36.37
C VAL A 364 -4.86 -1.19 36.66
N GLU A 365 -3.79 -1.95 36.45
CA GLU A 365 -3.74 -3.35 36.84
C GLU A 365 -3.16 -3.46 38.25
N PHE A 366 -4.03 -3.69 39.24
CA PHE A 366 -3.61 -4.02 40.60
C PHE A 366 -3.39 -5.53 40.72
N SER A 367 -2.16 -6.02 40.51
CA SER A 367 -1.80 -7.39 40.88
C SER A 367 -1.37 -7.41 42.35
N PHE A 368 -2.16 -8.02 43.22
CA PHE A 368 -1.78 -8.28 44.62
C PHE A 368 -1.31 -9.72 44.78
N ASP A 369 -0.01 -9.95 44.87
CA ASP A 369 0.52 -11.23 45.33
C ASP A 369 0.69 -11.20 46.86
N CYS A 370 -0.25 -11.82 47.56
CA CYS A 370 -0.15 -12.06 49.00
C CYS A 370 0.53 -13.41 49.24
N CYS A 371 1.86 -13.45 49.32
CA CYS A 371 2.56 -14.65 49.77
C CYS A 371 2.54 -14.73 51.31
N GLY A 372 1.53 -15.42 51.86
CA GLY A 372 1.43 -15.73 53.27
C GLY A 372 2.30 -16.93 53.66
N ARG A 373 3.40 -16.70 54.39
CA ARG A 373 4.08 -17.76 55.16
C ARG A 373 3.19 -18.14 56.35
N SER A 374 2.55 -19.31 56.30
CA SER A 374 2.05 -19.99 57.50
C SER A 374 3.12 -20.97 58.00
N ARG A 375 3.57 -20.77 59.24
CA ARG A 375 4.25 -21.80 60.03
C ARG A 375 3.14 -22.70 60.59
N GLY A 376 3.02 -23.91 60.07
CA GLY A 376 2.09 -24.94 60.56
C GLY A 376 2.85 -26.25 60.79
N ARG A 377 2.91 -26.67 62.05
CA ARG A 377 3.39 -27.97 62.51
C ARG A 377 2.42 -29.04 61.99
N VAL A 378 2.91 -30.09 61.33
CA VAL A 378 2.10 -31.26 60.96
C VAL A 378 2.90 -32.53 61.31
N GLN A 379 2.36 -33.33 62.22
CA GLN A 379 2.71 -34.74 62.43
C GLN A 379 1.97 -35.62 61.42
N PRO A 380 2.48 -36.82 61.08
CA PRO A 380 1.98 -37.61 59.96
C PRO A 380 0.96 -38.68 60.37
N SER A 381 0.02 -39.00 59.48
CA SER A 381 -0.61 -40.32 59.40
C SER A 381 -1.34 -40.53 58.06
N ASP A 382 -0.75 -41.40 57.25
CA ASP A 382 -1.32 -42.51 56.47
C ASP A 382 -2.41 -42.37 55.40
N ALA A 383 -2.08 -43.08 54.30
CA ALA A 383 -2.90 -43.95 53.45
C ALA A 383 -3.64 -43.36 52.23
N ASP A 384 -2.93 -43.50 51.09
CA ASP A 384 -3.26 -44.33 49.92
C ASP A 384 -4.40 -44.01 48.92
N ALA A 385 -3.97 -44.24 47.66
CA ALA A 385 -4.70 -44.72 46.49
C ALA A 385 -5.36 -43.72 45.51
N GLY A 386 -4.89 -43.76 44.25
CA GLY A 386 -5.73 -43.46 43.08
C GLY A 386 -5.11 -42.67 41.90
N PHE A 387 -4.22 -43.30 41.12
CA PHE A 387 -3.93 -42.94 39.71
C PHE A 387 -5.14 -43.27 38.78
N PRO A 388 -5.20 -42.99 37.44
CA PRO A 388 -4.37 -42.17 36.53
C PRO A 388 -5.17 -41.36 35.44
N ARG A 389 -4.42 -40.77 34.48
CA ARG A 389 -4.67 -40.58 33.03
C ARG A 389 -5.04 -39.18 32.48
N GLN A 390 -4.16 -38.76 31.56
CA GLN A 390 -4.34 -37.78 30.50
C GLN A 390 -5.47 -38.16 29.53
N GLN A 391 -6.21 -37.16 29.04
CA GLN A 391 -6.71 -37.12 27.66
C GLN A 391 -6.92 -35.67 27.18
N ARG A 392 -6.56 -35.46 25.91
CA ARG A 392 -6.78 -34.27 25.07
C ARG A 392 -8.28 -33.91 24.98
N ILE A 393 -8.61 -32.64 24.66
CA ILE A 393 -9.53 -32.25 23.57
C ILE A 393 -9.48 -30.73 23.29
N SER A 394 -9.23 -30.46 22.00
CA SER A 394 -9.72 -29.44 21.07
C SER A 394 -10.03 -27.99 21.48
N ALA A 395 -9.42 -27.10 20.70
CA ALA A 395 -9.79 -25.72 20.49
C ALA A 395 -11.12 -25.59 19.74
N HIS A 396 -12.02 -24.75 20.24
CA HIS A 396 -13.14 -24.18 19.50
C HIS A 396 -12.95 -22.65 19.41
N GLY A 397 -13.09 -22.13 18.19
CA GLY A 397 -12.94 -20.72 17.89
C GLY A 397 -14.11 -19.86 18.35
N SER A 398 -13.87 -18.56 18.46
CA SER A 398 -14.92 -17.54 18.48
C SER A 398 -14.61 -16.42 17.49
N GLN A 399 -15.52 -16.29 16.52
CA GLN A 399 -15.61 -15.19 15.58
C GLN A 399 -15.96 -13.90 16.32
N SER A 400 -15.18 -12.83 16.09
CA SER A 400 -15.57 -11.47 16.50
C SER A 400 -16.38 -10.80 15.39
N ARG A 401 -17.57 -10.32 15.77
CA ARG A 401 -18.62 -9.76 14.91
C ARG A 401 -18.19 -8.44 14.25
N LYS A 402 -18.46 -8.34 12.95
CA LYS A 402 -18.49 -7.10 12.17
C LYS A 402 -19.57 -6.16 12.72
N GLY A 403 -19.19 -4.96 13.15
CA GLY A 403 -20.09 -3.84 13.36
C GLY A 403 -20.40 -3.16 12.03
N GLN A 404 -21.64 -3.25 11.56
CA GLN A 404 -22.18 -2.49 10.44
C GLN A 404 -22.35 -1.01 10.83
N LEU A 405 -21.69 -0.11 10.11
CA LEU A 405 -22.04 1.32 10.11
C LEU A 405 -23.25 1.52 9.19
N ARG A 406 -24.41 1.82 9.78
CA ARG A 406 -25.60 2.30 9.06
C ARG A 406 -25.37 3.75 8.65
N SER A 407 -25.40 4.01 7.34
CA SER A 407 -25.46 5.37 6.77
C SER A 407 -26.89 5.91 6.91
N THR A 408 -27.08 6.96 7.70
CA THR A 408 -28.30 7.77 7.68
C THR A 408 -28.22 8.75 6.51
N ARG A 409 -29.16 8.64 5.56
CA ARG A 409 -29.36 9.59 4.47
C ARG A 409 -29.88 10.92 5.04
N GLY A 410 -29.13 12.00 4.83
CA GLY A 410 -29.61 13.37 5.01
C GLY A 410 -29.87 14.00 3.65
N THR A 411 -31.14 14.21 3.33
CA THR A 411 -31.61 15.00 2.18
C THR A 411 -31.37 16.49 2.48
N CYS A 412 -30.59 17.17 1.65
CA CYS A 412 -30.59 18.64 1.60
C CYS A 412 -31.38 19.07 0.35
N VAL A 413 -32.53 19.68 0.59
CA VAL A 413 -33.27 20.49 -0.38
C VAL A 413 -32.75 21.92 -0.20
N GLN A 414 -32.31 22.56 -1.28
CA GLN A 414 -32.13 24.01 -1.32
C GLN A 414 -32.99 24.58 -2.45
N ALA A 415 -33.77 25.58 -2.06
CA ALA A 415 -34.54 26.47 -2.91
C ALA A 415 -33.64 27.48 -3.64
#